data_AF-A0A377ARD5-F1
#
_entry.id   AF-A0A377ARD5-F1
#
_cell.length_a   1.000
_cell.length_b   1.000
_cell.length_c   1.000
_cell.angle_alpha   90.00
_cell.angle_beta   90.00
_cell.angle_gamma   90.00
#
_symmetry.space_group_name_H-M   'P 1'
#
loop_
_entity.id
_entity.type
_entity.pdbx_description
1 polymer ?
#
loop_
_entity_poly.entity_id
_entity_poly.type
_entity_poly.pdbx_seq_one_letter_code
_entity_poly.pdbx_strand_id
1 'polypeptide(L)'
;MRTLLNDDPMFKGVLTRDGDYFISVMGRSDVARKQNANFLVSIHADAAPNRSATGASVWVLSNRRANSEMASWLEQHEKQSELLGGGG
;
A
#
# COMPACT_ATOMS: atom_id res chain seq x y z
N MET A 1 -9.40 -4.48 -14.07
CA MET A 1 -9.60 -5.24 -12.81
C MET A 1 -10.89 -4.86 -12.10
N ARG A 2 -11.12 -3.59 -11.68
CA ARG A 2 -12.37 -3.21 -10.98
C ARG A 2 -13.63 -3.63 -11.72
N THR A 3 -13.72 -3.35 -13.02
CA THR A 3 -14.84 -3.77 -13.86
C THR A 3 -15.03 -5.29 -13.82
N LEU A 4 -13.97 -6.06 -14.11
CA LEU A 4 -14.02 -7.53 -14.05
C LEU A 4 -14.46 -8.09 -12.69
N LEU A 5 -14.02 -7.47 -11.58
CA LEU A 5 -14.49 -7.88 -10.24
C LEU A 5 -15.95 -7.53 -10.02
N ASN A 6 -16.44 -6.41 -10.55
CA ASN A 6 -17.82 -6.01 -10.40
C ASN A 6 -18.79 -6.78 -11.32
N ASP A 7 -18.27 -7.47 -12.34
CA ASP A 7 -19.06 -8.31 -13.24
C ASP A 7 -19.50 -9.63 -12.56
N ASP A 8 -18.84 -10.03 -11.47
CA ASP A 8 -19.24 -11.17 -10.63
C ASP A 8 -19.89 -10.67 -9.33
N PRO A 9 -21.16 -11.03 -9.04
CA PRO A 9 -21.89 -10.56 -7.86
C PRO A 9 -21.29 -11.00 -6.52
N MET A 10 -20.38 -11.98 -6.51
CA MET A 10 -19.66 -12.39 -5.30
C MET A 10 -18.55 -11.41 -4.90
N PHE A 11 -18.18 -10.48 -5.78
CA PHE A 11 -17.07 -9.55 -5.56
C PHE A 11 -17.52 -8.09 -5.64
N LYS A 12 -16.74 -7.23 -4.98
CA LYS A 12 -16.86 -5.77 -5.08
C LYS A 12 -15.48 -5.16 -5.21
N GLY A 13 -15.19 -4.59 -6.37
CA GLY A 13 -13.95 -3.88 -6.65
C GLY A 13 -13.95 -2.45 -6.08
N VAL A 14 -13.00 -2.17 -5.19
CA VAL A 14 -12.74 -0.84 -4.64
C VAL A 14 -11.29 -0.43 -4.96
N LEU A 15 -11.08 0.82 -5.34
CA LEU A 15 -9.75 1.37 -5.60
C LEU A 15 -9.29 2.23 -4.42
N THR A 16 -7.99 2.19 -4.13
CA THR A 16 -7.36 3.10 -3.16
C THR A 16 -7.22 4.53 -3.68
N ARG A 17 -7.23 4.70 -5.01
CA ARG A 17 -7.32 5.96 -5.75
C ARG A 17 -7.94 5.73 -7.12
N ASP A 18 -8.62 6.73 -7.67
CA ASP A 18 -9.23 6.70 -9.00
C ASP A 18 -8.67 7.78 -9.95
N GLY A 19 -7.71 8.57 -9.48
CA GLY A 19 -6.98 9.57 -10.26
C GLY A 19 -5.47 9.49 -10.06
N ASP A 20 -4.74 10.39 -10.73
CA ASP A 20 -3.29 10.48 -10.66
C ASP A 20 -2.81 11.39 -9.53
N TYR A 21 -2.88 10.86 -8.31
CA TYR A 21 -2.38 11.53 -7.12
C TYR A 21 -1.75 10.52 -6.16
N PHE A 22 -0.86 11.03 -5.32
CA PHE A 22 -0.17 10.22 -4.34
C PHE A 22 -1.10 9.77 -3.19
N ILE A 23 -0.98 8.50 -2.81
CA ILE A 23 -1.54 7.96 -1.57
C ILE A 23 -0.44 7.21 -0.82
N SER A 24 -0.25 7.57 0.46
CA SER A 24 0.74 6.94 1.33
C SER A 24 0.44 5.45 1.52
N VAL A 25 1.47 4.67 1.88
CA VAL A 25 1.32 3.23 2.16
C VAL A 25 0.26 3.00 3.25
N MET A 26 0.26 3.82 4.29
CA MET A 26 -0.75 3.77 5.36
C MET A 26 -2.14 4.17 4.85
N GLY A 27 -2.24 5.22 4.04
CA GLY A 27 -3.51 5.65 3.46
C GLY A 27 -4.20 4.55 2.64
N ARG A 28 -3.43 3.70 1.95
CA ARG A 28 -3.99 2.53 1.23
C ARG A 28 -4.64 1.54 2.19
N SER A 29 -3.98 1.27 3.31
CA SER A 29 -4.50 0.39 4.37
C SER A 29 -5.76 0.98 5.01
N ASP A 30 -5.80 2.30 5.20
CA ASP A 30 -6.96 2.98 5.77
C ASP A 30 -8.17 2.93 4.83
N VAL A 31 -7.98 3.07 3.52
CA VAL A 31 -9.06 2.86 2.54
C VAL A 31 -9.59 1.43 2.65
N ALA A 32 -8.71 0.43 2.70
CA ALA A 32 -9.11 -0.97 2.82
C ALA A 32 -9.95 -1.22 4.09
N ARG A 33 -9.52 -0.69 5.25
CA ARG A 33 -10.26 -0.79 6.51
C ARG A 33 -11.61 -0.08 6.45
N LYS A 34 -11.66 1.16 5.96
CA LYS A 34 -12.91 1.95 5.83
C LYS A 34 -13.93 1.28 4.92
N GLN A 35 -13.46 0.53 3.94
CA GLN A 35 -14.29 -0.17 2.95
C GLN A 35 -14.62 -1.61 3.37
N ASN A 36 -14.19 -2.03 4.57
CA ASN A 36 -14.34 -3.39 5.08
C ASN A 36 -13.82 -4.45 4.09
N ALA A 37 -12.70 -4.16 3.42
CA ALA A 37 -12.15 -5.03 2.39
C ALA A 37 -11.63 -6.34 3.00
N ASN A 38 -11.97 -7.46 2.37
CA ASN A 38 -11.45 -8.78 2.76
C ASN A 38 -9.99 -8.98 2.30
N PHE A 39 -9.62 -8.38 1.18
CA PHE A 39 -8.27 -8.43 0.62
C PHE A 39 -7.83 -7.04 0.14
N LEU A 40 -6.56 -6.75 0.32
CA LEU A 40 -5.89 -5.60 -0.30
C LEU A 40 -4.86 -6.13 -1.30
N VAL A 41 -5.04 -5.80 -2.58
CA VAL A 41 -4.10 -6.15 -3.66
C VAL A 41 -3.46 -4.86 -4.16
N SER A 42 -2.13 -4.75 -4.04
CA SER A 42 -1.37 -3.63 -4.59
C SER A 42 -0.80 -4.05 -5.95
N ILE A 43 -1.05 -3.26 -7.00
CA ILE A 43 -0.57 -3.53 -8.37
C ILE A 43 0.63 -2.62 -8.66
N HIS A 44 1.71 -3.22 -9.13
CA HIS A 44 2.99 -2.55 -9.37
C HIS A 44 3.56 -2.96 -10.73
N ALA A 45 4.31 -2.05 -11.33
CA ALA A 45 5.16 -2.30 -12.49
C ALA A 45 6.55 -1.76 -12.15
N ASP A 46 7.23 -2.46 -11.24
CA ASP A 46 8.50 -2.01 -10.70
C ASP A 46 9.63 -2.19 -11.73
N ALA A 47 10.76 -1.55 -11.45
CA ALA A 47 11.98 -1.70 -12.24
C ALA A 47 12.98 -2.64 -11.55
N ALA A 48 13.77 -3.34 -12.36
CA ALA A 48 14.90 -4.13 -11.89
C ALA A 48 16.22 -3.52 -12.37
N PRO A 49 17.33 -3.66 -11.61
CA PRO A 49 18.65 -3.26 -12.08
C PRO A 49 19.06 -3.96 -13.39
N ASN A 50 18.67 -5.23 -13.55
CA ASN A 50 18.86 -5.98 -14.79
C ASN A 50 17.76 -5.61 -15.79
N ARG A 51 18.13 -4.91 -16.87
CA ARG A 51 17.20 -4.48 -17.94
C ARG A 51 16.59 -5.62 -18.75
N SER A 52 17.17 -6.82 -18.69
CA SER A 52 16.61 -8.02 -19.34
C SER A 52 15.61 -8.77 -18.46
N ALA A 53 15.40 -8.35 -17.21
CA ALA A 53 14.43 -8.97 -16.32
C ALA A 53 13.00 -8.77 -16.87
N THR A 54 12.25 -9.86 -16.98
CA THR A 54 10.88 -9.88 -17.46
C THR A 54 10.07 -10.92 -16.69
N GLY A 55 8.75 -10.86 -16.79
CA GLY A 55 7.83 -11.77 -16.10
C GLY A 55 7.05 -11.10 -14.96
N ALA A 56 6.18 -11.88 -14.33
CA ALA A 56 5.37 -11.44 -13.20
C ALA A 56 5.93 -11.96 -11.88
N SER A 57 5.74 -11.19 -10.81
CA SER A 57 6.09 -11.59 -9.44
C SER A 57 4.94 -11.27 -8.50
N VAL A 58 4.74 -12.11 -7.49
CA VAL A 58 3.78 -11.87 -6.40
C VAL A 58 4.55 -11.77 -5.09
N TRP A 59 4.30 -10.68 -4.36
CA TRP A 59 4.86 -10.46 -3.03
C TRP A 59 3.75 -10.63 -2.00
N VAL A 60 4.01 -11.45 -0.99
CA VAL A 60 3.13 -11.61 0.17
C VAL A 60 3.90 -11.14 1.39
N LEU A 61 3.22 -10.39 2.26
CA LEU A 61 3.83 -9.87 3.47
C LEU A 61 4.16 -11.04 4.42
N SER A 62 5.40 -11.15 4.85
CA SER A 62 5.75 -11.97 6.02
C SER A 62 5.62 -11.12 7.28
N ASN A 63 5.29 -11.73 8.43
CA ASN A 63 5.19 -11.01 9.71
C ASN A 63 6.48 -10.23 10.03
N ARG A 64 7.65 -10.76 9.64
CA ARG A 64 8.93 -10.07 9.79
C ARG A 64 8.99 -8.76 9.01
N ARG A 65 8.55 -8.77 7.75
CA ARG A 65 8.53 -7.57 6.90
C ARG A 65 7.44 -6.59 7.33
N ALA A 66 6.28 -7.10 7.77
CA ALA A 66 5.23 -6.27 8.38
C ALA A 66 5.78 -5.46 9.57
N ASN A 67 6.52 -6.14 10.46
CA ASN A 67 7.10 -5.52 11.65
C ASN A 67 8.18 -4.50 11.31
N SER A 68 9.04 -4.76 10.32
CA SER A 68 10.08 -3.81 9.92
C SER A 68 9.51 -2.54 9.28
N GLU A 69 8.49 -2.67 8.43
CA GLU A 69 7.81 -1.52 7.83
C GLU A 69 7.09 -0.68 8.90
N MET A 70 6.42 -1.33 9.86
CA MET A 70 5.77 -0.63 10.99
C MET A 70 6.79 0.09 11.89
N ALA A 71 7.93 -0.56 12.19
CA ALA A 71 9.01 0.06 12.97
C ALA A 71 9.59 1.28 12.26
N SER A 72 9.90 1.16 10.95
CA SER A 72 10.39 2.28 10.16
C SER A 72 9.38 3.43 10.09
N TRP A 73 8.08 3.12 10.02
CA TRP A 73 7.02 4.12 10.07
C TRP A 73 6.95 4.86 11.42
N LEU A 74 7.02 4.13 12.55
CA LEU A 74 7.04 4.74 13.89
C LEU A 74 8.23 5.68 14.04
N GLU A 75 9.43 5.25 13.64
CA GLU A 75 10.64 6.09 13.67
C GLU A 75 10.50 7.35 12.83
N GLN A 76 9.91 7.25 11.63
CA GLN A 76 9.67 8.40 10.77
C GLN A 76 8.65 9.37 11.39
N HIS A 77 7.62 8.84 12.05
CA HIS A 77 6.60 9.66 12.71
C HIS A 77 7.14 10.37 13.95
N GLU A 78 7.93 9.68 14.78
CA GLU A 78 8.62 10.28 15.93
C GLU A 78 9.56 11.41 15.50
N LYS A 79 10.39 11.20 14.47
CA LYS A 79 11.26 12.26 13.92
C LYS A 79 10.48 13.48 13.44
N GLN A 80 9.33 13.28 12.80
CA GLN A 80 8.46 14.38 12.39
C GLN A 80 7.84 15.10 13.60
N SER A 81 7.47 14.37 14.66
CA SER A 81 6.95 14.94 15.90
C SER A 81 8.01 15.76 16.65
N GLU A 82 9.27 15.28 16.74
CA GLU A 82 10.39 16.02 17.34
C GLU A 82 10.66 17.34 16.59
N LEU A 83 10.63 17.32 15.26
CA LEU A 83 10.81 18.52 14.44
C LEU A 83 9.71 19.57 14.65
N LEU A 84 8.49 19.15 14.97
CA LEU A 84 7.35 20.04 15.24
C LEU A 84 7.26 20.49 16.71
N GLY A 85 7.82 19.72 17.64
CA GLY A 85 7.86 20.03 19.08
C GLY A 85 9.06 20.86 19.54
N GLY A 86 10.08 21.05 18.68
CA GLY A 86 11.33 21.75 19.01
C GLY A 86 11.29 23.29 18.91
N GLY A 87 10.12 23.90 18.74
CA GLY A 87 9.94 25.35 18.72
C GLY A 87 9.49 25.90 20.08
N GLY A 88 10.42 25.96 21.03
CA GLY A 88 10.30 26.70 22.29
C GLY A 88 11.39 27.73 22.40
#